data_AF-A0A1C6RRJ7-F1
#
_entry.id   AF-A0A1C6RRJ7-F1
#
_cell.length_a   1.000
_cell.length_b   1.000
_cell.length_c   1.000
_cell.angle_alpha   90.00
_cell.angle_beta   90.00
_cell.angle_gamma   90.00
#
_symmetry.space_group_name_H-M   'P 1'
#
loop_
_entity.id
_entity.type
_entity.pdbx_description
1 polymer ?
#
loop_
_entity_poly.entity_id
_entity_poly.type
_entity_poly.pdbx_seq_one_letter_code
_entity_poly.pdbx_strand_id
1 'polypeptide(L)'
;MLAIDRAHFASGVRWWQTETDWPNDFHNSDYRVLAAQNPDGDFQDDWWAGLLPRLTRWKALRPFSQADVTRWFTVYREDLVRTWHQSCAPVRDLDITGVTWGQVRAFPDVIAQLKPTKSESPVFPSKLCHFLLPRIFPVFDNAAVGGSRTYEAYFNLIKGSWEATPAALQAELVAELSQLIEDHGRGPLYEGFPMATKITELALIGSRHR
;
A
#
# COMPACT_ATOMS: atom_id res chain seq x y z
N MET A 1 -20.63 1.94 -3.31
CA MET A 1 -19.35 1.58 -3.94
C MET A 1 -19.62 0.43 -4.90
N LEU A 2 -18.82 0.29 -5.97
CA LEU A 2 -19.06 -0.76 -6.97
C LEU A 2 -18.23 -1.99 -6.64
N ALA A 3 -18.85 -3.16 -6.76
CA ALA A 3 -18.18 -4.44 -6.70
C ALA A 3 -17.09 -4.54 -7.78
N ILE A 4 -16.08 -5.37 -7.53
CA ILE A 4 -15.02 -5.65 -8.50
C ILE A 4 -15.61 -6.41 -9.69
N ASP A 5 -15.25 -5.96 -10.89
CA ASP A 5 -15.56 -6.62 -12.15
C ASP A 5 -14.36 -7.50 -12.56
N ARG A 6 -14.63 -8.75 -12.95
CA ARG A 6 -13.58 -9.72 -13.30
C ARG A 6 -12.74 -9.28 -14.50
N ALA A 7 -13.36 -8.64 -15.50
CA ALA A 7 -12.63 -8.14 -16.66
C ALA A 7 -11.73 -6.95 -16.29
N HIS A 8 -12.17 -6.09 -15.38
CA HIS A 8 -11.32 -5.05 -14.80
C HIS A 8 -10.09 -5.62 -14.09
N PHE A 9 -10.27 -6.63 -13.24
CA PHE A 9 -9.13 -7.29 -12.59
C PHE A 9 -8.15 -7.86 -13.62
N ALA A 10 -8.64 -8.62 -14.61
CA ALA A 10 -7.81 -9.21 -15.66
C ALA A 10 -7.05 -8.16 -16.50
N SER A 11 -7.70 -7.06 -16.88
CA SER A 11 -7.03 -5.95 -17.57
C SER A 11 -5.96 -5.29 -16.69
N GLY A 12 -6.21 -5.17 -15.38
CA GLY A 12 -5.23 -4.63 -14.43
C GLY A 12 -4.00 -5.52 -14.27
N VAL A 13 -4.19 -6.83 -14.16
CA VAL A 13 -3.11 -7.82 -14.16
C VAL A 13 -2.27 -7.71 -15.43
N ARG A 14 -2.93 -7.67 -16.60
CA ARG A 14 -2.22 -7.52 -17.88
C ARG A 14 -1.42 -6.24 -17.93
N TRP A 15 -2.04 -5.11 -17.56
CA TRP A 15 -1.36 -3.82 -17.54
C TRP A 15 -0.14 -3.83 -16.62
N TRP A 16 -0.24 -4.43 -15.43
CA TRP A 16 0.90 -4.59 -14.53
C TRP A 16 2.05 -5.33 -15.21
N GLN A 17 1.75 -6.45 -15.86
CA GLN A 17 2.73 -7.34 -16.47
C GLN A 17 3.34 -6.80 -17.77
N THR A 18 2.63 -5.94 -18.52
CA THR A 18 3.09 -5.47 -19.85
C THR A 18 3.49 -4.00 -19.89
N GLU A 19 2.89 -3.15 -19.05
CA GLU A 19 3.08 -1.69 -19.11
C GLU A 19 3.95 -1.14 -17.98
N THR A 20 4.45 -2.00 -17.09
CA THR A 20 5.31 -1.59 -15.97
C THR A 20 6.59 -2.40 -15.92
N ASP A 21 7.64 -1.80 -15.33
CA ASP A 21 8.87 -2.50 -14.97
C ASP A 21 8.79 -3.14 -13.57
N TRP A 22 7.58 -3.28 -13.01
CA TRP A 22 7.41 -3.88 -11.69
C TRP A 22 7.53 -5.41 -11.74
N PRO A 23 7.92 -6.05 -10.64
CA PRO A 23 7.96 -7.50 -10.55
C PRO A 23 6.60 -8.14 -10.83
N ASN A 24 6.59 -9.24 -11.59
CA ASN A 24 5.39 -10.03 -11.89
C ASN A 24 4.87 -10.83 -10.68
N ASP A 25 5.59 -10.82 -9.55
CA ASP A 25 5.10 -11.34 -8.27
C ASP A 25 4.29 -10.29 -7.47
N PHE A 26 3.94 -9.17 -8.10
CA PHE A 26 3.16 -8.08 -7.51
C PHE A 26 3.75 -7.55 -6.20
N HIS A 27 5.09 -7.56 -6.09
CA HIS A 27 5.87 -7.21 -4.90
C HIS A 27 5.80 -8.20 -3.73
N ASN A 28 5.31 -9.42 -3.91
CA ASN A 28 5.25 -10.46 -2.87
C ASN A 28 6.59 -10.65 -2.15
N SER A 29 7.69 -10.76 -2.90
CA SER A 29 9.03 -10.91 -2.33
C SER A 29 9.46 -9.69 -1.52
N ASP A 30 9.07 -8.49 -1.94
CA ASP A 30 9.39 -7.25 -1.23
C ASP A 30 8.60 -7.13 0.09
N TYR A 31 7.32 -7.52 0.11
CA TYR A 31 6.51 -7.48 1.35
C TYR A 31 7.07 -8.38 2.44
N ARG A 32 7.59 -9.56 2.07
CA ARG A 32 8.26 -10.46 3.02
C ARG A 32 9.46 -9.82 3.69
N VAL A 33 10.28 -9.10 2.91
CA VAL A 33 11.45 -8.40 3.46
C VAL A 33 11.02 -7.23 4.35
N LEU A 34 10.03 -6.44 3.92
CA LEU A 34 9.54 -5.29 4.68
C LEU A 34 8.98 -5.72 6.05
N ALA A 35 8.19 -6.79 6.09
CA ALA A 35 7.63 -7.30 7.34
C ALA A 35 8.70 -7.79 8.33
N ALA A 36 9.79 -8.38 7.84
CA ALA A 36 10.89 -8.83 8.68
C ALA A 36 11.78 -7.68 9.19
N GLN A 37 11.84 -6.57 8.45
CA GLN A 37 12.72 -5.43 8.80
C GLN A 37 12.17 -4.55 9.92
N ASN A 38 10.84 -4.44 10.06
CA ASN A 38 10.24 -3.62 11.10
C ASN A 38 8.85 -4.13 11.52
N PRO A 39 8.77 -5.28 12.20
CA PRO A 39 7.50 -5.89 12.58
C PRO A 39 6.72 -5.08 13.63
N ASP A 40 7.41 -4.25 14.42
CA ASP A 40 6.85 -3.59 15.60
C ASP A 40 6.82 -2.05 15.49
N GLY A 41 7.18 -1.49 14.34
CA GLY A 41 7.20 -0.03 14.12
C GLY A 41 8.30 0.68 14.91
N ASP A 42 9.47 0.08 14.99
CA ASP A 42 10.66 0.71 15.56
C ASP A 42 11.30 1.66 14.54
N PHE A 43 11.10 2.95 14.72
CA PHE A 43 11.54 4.00 13.79
C PHE A 43 12.97 4.45 14.07
N GLN A 44 13.94 3.53 13.96
CA GLN A 44 15.37 3.80 14.17
C GLN A 44 16.08 4.31 12.91
N ASP A 45 17.27 4.90 13.10
CA ASP A 45 18.08 5.47 12.01
C ASP A 45 18.58 4.43 11.00
N ASP A 46 19.00 3.26 11.50
CA ASP A 46 19.51 2.16 10.68
C ASP A 46 18.40 1.51 9.84
N TRP A 47 17.23 1.30 10.45
CA TRP A 47 16.02 0.88 9.73
C TRP A 47 15.65 1.91 8.64
N TRP A 48 15.58 3.19 9.00
CA TRP A 48 15.23 4.25 8.06
C TRP A 48 16.21 4.32 6.88
N ALA A 49 17.52 4.25 7.16
CA ALA A 49 18.56 4.19 6.14
C ALA A 49 18.38 2.99 5.20
N GLY A 50 18.01 1.81 5.74
CA GLY A 50 17.71 0.62 4.95
C GLY A 50 16.44 0.72 4.10
N LEU A 51 15.44 1.48 4.54
CA LEU A 51 14.16 1.66 3.85
C LEU A 51 14.23 2.65 2.67
N LEU A 52 15.03 3.72 2.80
CA LEU A 52 15.11 4.82 1.83
C LEU A 52 15.37 4.39 0.36
N PRO A 53 16.25 3.40 0.07
CA PRO A 53 16.43 2.88 -1.28
C PRO A 53 15.14 2.29 -1.87
N ARG A 54 14.32 1.61 -1.06
CA ARG A 54 13.03 1.03 -1.49
C ARG A 54 12.02 2.12 -1.80
N LEU A 55 11.89 3.13 -0.93
CA LEU A 55 11.02 4.29 -1.17
C LEU A 55 11.40 5.05 -2.45
N THR A 56 12.71 5.16 -2.72
CA THR A 56 13.22 5.77 -3.95
C THR A 56 12.84 4.96 -5.18
N ARG A 57 13.01 3.62 -5.14
CA ARG A 57 12.62 2.71 -6.22
C ARG A 57 11.13 2.83 -6.53
N TRP A 58 10.29 2.90 -5.51
CA TRP A 58 8.83 3.13 -5.60
C TRP A 58 8.44 4.57 -6.00
N LYS A 59 9.42 5.40 -6.34
CA LYS A 59 9.24 6.81 -6.73
C LYS A 59 8.50 7.62 -5.65
N ALA A 60 8.49 7.17 -4.40
CA ALA A 60 7.74 7.79 -3.30
C ALA A 60 8.34 9.14 -2.89
N LEU A 61 9.67 9.27 -3.00
CA LEU A 61 10.39 10.45 -2.52
C LEU A 61 10.28 11.66 -3.46
N ARG A 62 9.89 11.49 -4.74
CA ARG A 62 9.93 12.58 -5.73
C ARG A 62 9.07 13.79 -5.32
N PRO A 63 9.53 15.04 -5.53
CA PRO A 63 10.85 15.45 -6.04
C PRO A 63 11.96 15.58 -4.98
N PHE A 64 11.72 15.15 -3.73
CA PHE A 64 12.61 15.33 -2.60
C PHE A 64 13.75 14.31 -2.63
N SER A 65 14.90 14.69 -2.10
CA SER A 65 16.03 13.78 -1.87
C SER A 65 15.81 12.93 -0.61
N GLN A 66 16.60 11.86 -0.48
CA GLN A 66 16.64 11.07 0.76
C GLN A 66 17.04 11.92 1.98
N ALA A 67 17.95 12.88 1.80
CA ALA A 67 18.38 13.77 2.88
C ALA A 67 17.24 14.69 3.34
N ASP A 68 16.45 15.23 2.40
CA ASP A 68 15.34 16.12 2.74
C ASP A 68 14.28 15.43 3.61
N VAL A 69 13.89 14.20 3.24
CA VAL A 69 12.90 13.43 4.01
C VAL A 69 13.49 12.90 5.32
N THR A 70 14.80 12.60 5.35
CA THR A 70 15.48 12.16 6.58
C THR A 70 15.52 13.24 7.64
N ARG A 71 15.74 14.51 7.24
CA ARG A 71 15.67 15.64 8.18
C ARG A 71 14.33 15.67 8.91
N TRP A 72 13.22 15.50 8.19
CA TRP A 72 11.88 15.50 8.78
C TRP A 72 11.57 14.22 9.54
N PHE A 73 12.07 13.07 9.10
CA PHE A 73 11.98 11.83 9.86
C PHE A 73 12.58 11.98 11.27
N THR A 74 13.76 12.60 11.40
CA THR A 74 14.36 12.89 12.72
C THR A 74 13.47 13.79 13.57
N VAL A 75 12.86 14.82 12.98
CA VAL A 75 11.97 15.76 13.69
C VAL A 75 10.70 15.06 14.19
N TYR A 76 10.08 14.21 13.38
CA TYR A 76 8.78 13.59 13.68
C TYR A 76 8.88 12.16 14.23
N ARG A 77 10.09 11.68 14.58
CA ARG A 77 10.30 10.29 15.03
C ARG A 77 9.42 9.91 16.22
N GLU A 78 9.39 10.75 17.25
CA GLU A 78 8.60 10.48 18.45
C GLU A 78 7.10 10.44 18.14
N ASP A 79 6.63 11.32 17.24
CA ASP A 79 5.25 11.32 16.78
C ASP A 79 4.92 10.06 15.97
N LEU A 80 5.84 9.56 15.14
CA LEU A 80 5.69 8.30 14.40
C LEU A 80 5.56 7.12 15.35
N VAL A 81 6.48 6.99 16.33
CA VAL A 81 6.43 5.93 17.35
C VAL A 81 5.10 5.98 18.10
N ARG A 82 4.73 7.17 18.59
CA ARG A 82 3.49 7.37 19.36
C ARG A 82 2.25 7.00 18.54
N THR A 83 2.14 7.53 17.33
CA THR A 83 0.96 7.29 16.47
C THR A 83 0.91 5.85 15.95
N TRP A 84 2.05 5.19 15.73
CA TRP A 84 2.08 3.76 15.43
C TRP A 84 1.49 2.94 16.56
N HIS A 85 1.95 3.13 17.80
CA HIS A 85 1.44 2.36 18.94
C HIS A 85 -0.04 2.64 19.25
N GLN A 86 -0.52 3.86 18.96
CA GLN A 86 -1.91 4.24 19.19
C GLN A 86 -2.86 3.78 18.08
N SER A 87 -2.46 3.88 16.81
CA SER A 87 -3.34 3.69 15.66
C SER A 87 -3.09 2.44 14.85
N CYS A 88 -1.86 1.91 14.85
CA CYS A 88 -1.43 0.83 13.95
C CYS A 88 -1.21 -0.49 14.70
N ALA A 89 -0.40 -0.49 15.76
CA ALA A 89 -0.09 -1.69 16.53
C ALA A 89 -1.34 -2.46 17.02
N PRO A 90 -2.43 -1.82 17.50
CA PRO A 90 -3.62 -2.53 17.96
C PRO A 90 -4.39 -3.29 16.87
N VAL A 91 -4.15 -2.95 15.60
CA VAL A 91 -4.89 -3.50 14.45
C VAL A 91 -3.98 -4.16 13.42
N ARG A 92 -2.68 -4.31 13.71
CA ARG A 92 -1.64 -4.72 12.74
C ARG A 92 -1.90 -6.08 12.07
N ASP A 93 -2.58 -6.98 12.78
CA ASP A 93 -2.87 -8.34 12.31
C ASP A 93 -4.17 -8.41 11.48
N LEU A 94 -4.92 -7.32 11.43
CA LEU A 94 -6.12 -7.17 10.60
C LEU A 94 -5.76 -6.80 9.16
N ASP A 95 -6.76 -6.79 8.30
CA ASP A 95 -6.69 -6.16 6.99
C ASP A 95 -7.61 -4.94 6.91
N ILE A 96 -7.67 -4.32 5.73
CA ILE A 96 -8.48 -3.14 5.47
C ILE A 96 -9.97 -3.31 5.80
N THR A 97 -10.51 -4.53 5.81
CA THR A 97 -11.91 -4.79 6.18
C THR A 97 -12.13 -4.74 7.68
N GLY A 98 -11.10 -5.06 8.47
CA GLY A 98 -11.14 -5.06 9.94
C GLY A 98 -10.97 -3.67 10.59
N VAL A 99 -10.68 -2.62 9.81
CA VAL A 99 -10.38 -1.29 10.36
C VAL A 99 -11.20 -0.18 9.69
N THR A 100 -11.36 0.93 10.40
CA THR A 100 -11.94 2.18 9.90
C THR A 100 -10.84 3.21 9.68
N TRP A 101 -11.07 4.16 8.77
CA TRP A 101 -10.12 5.26 8.57
C TRP A 101 -9.86 6.04 9.86
N GLY A 102 -10.90 6.30 10.67
CA GLY A 102 -10.77 7.03 11.93
C GLY A 102 -9.81 6.38 12.94
N GLN A 103 -9.70 5.05 12.96
CA GLN A 103 -8.76 4.34 13.83
C GLN A 103 -7.30 4.55 13.39
N VAL A 104 -7.06 4.57 12.07
CA VAL A 104 -5.71 4.54 11.52
C VAL A 104 -5.17 5.89 11.06
N ARG A 105 -6.03 6.91 10.88
CA ARG A 105 -5.70 8.19 10.21
C ARG A 105 -4.54 8.97 10.82
N ALA A 106 -4.35 8.89 12.14
CA ALA A 106 -3.34 9.69 12.82
C ALA A 106 -1.92 9.35 12.35
N PHE A 107 -1.68 8.10 11.94
CA PHE A 107 -0.36 7.67 11.47
C PHE A 107 -0.02 8.20 10.06
N PRO A 108 -0.86 8.05 9.02
CA PRO A 108 -0.69 8.75 7.75
C PRO A 108 -0.53 10.26 7.87
N ASP A 109 -1.24 10.90 8.80
CA ASP A 109 -1.17 12.37 9.01
C ASP A 109 0.23 12.80 9.48
N VAL A 110 0.86 12.03 10.39
CA VAL A 110 2.25 12.26 10.79
C VAL A 110 3.20 11.94 9.64
N ILE A 111 2.99 10.82 8.92
CA ILE A 111 3.83 10.47 7.78
C ILE A 111 3.83 11.57 6.72
N ALA A 112 2.70 12.23 6.46
CA ALA A 112 2.63 13.32 5.49
C ALA A 112 3.60 14.47 5.83
N GLN A 113 3.93 14.67 7.12
CA GLN A 113 4.88 15.70 7.58
C GLN A 113 6.33 15.40 7.21
N LEU A 114 6.68 14.14 6.91
CA LEU A 114 8.04 13.77 6.49
C LEU A 114 8.38 14.30 5.10
N LYS A 115 7.36 14.66 4.31
CA LYS A 115 7.51 15.19 2.96
C LYS A 115 6.52 16.33 2.71
N PRO A 116 6.76 17.52 3.29
CA PRO A 116 5.86 18.65 3.16
C PRO A 116 5.82 19.14 1.72
N THR A 117 4.66 19.03 1.08
CA THR A 117 4.42 19.49 -0.30
C THR A 117 3.48 20.69 -0.32
N LYS A 118 3.56 21.53 -1.36
CA LYS A 118 2.68 22.69 -1.52
C LYS A 118 1.19 22.32 -1.63
N SER A 119 0.92 21.14 -2.17
CA SER A 119 -0.41 20.52 -2.21
C SER A 119 -0.39 19.24 -1.40
N GLU A 120 -1.44 18.97 -0.64
CA GLU A 120 -1.60 17.73 0.10
C GLU A 120 -1.69 16.56 -0.90
N SER A 121 -0.63 15.76 -0.99
CA SER A 121 -0.56 14.59 -1.87
C SER A 121 -0.55 13.31 -1.06
N PRO A 122 -1.49 12.37 -1.30
CA PRO A 122 -1.52 11.11 -0.58
C PRO A 122 -0.45 10.10 -1.06
N VAL A 123 0.31 10.41 -2.11
CA VAL A 123 1.23 9.45 -2.76
C VAL A 123 2.35 8.99 -1.81
N PHE A 124 3.01 9.93 -1.13
CA PHE A 124 4.07 9.58 -0.19
C PHE A 124 3.52 8.87 1.07
N PRO A 125 2.52 9.43 1.78
CA PRO A 125 2.00 8.77 2.96
C PRO A 125 1.41 7.39 2.66
N SER A 126 0.69 7.23 1.55
CA SER A 126 0.16 5.91 1.20
C SER A 126 1.25 4.86 0.97
N LYS A 127 2.35 5.20 0.29
CA LYS A 127 3.44 4.25 0.03
C LYS A 127 4.18 3.87 1.30
N LEU A 128 4.51 4.84 2.16
CA LEU A 128 5.21 4.54 3.41
C LEU A 128 4.31 3.78 4.40
N CYS A 129 3.05 4.17 4.53
CA CYS A 129 2.06 3.41 5.32
C CYS A 129 1.90 1.97 4.78
N HIS A 130 1.81 1.81 3.47
CA HIS A 130 1.69 0.50 2.82
C HIS A 130 2.93 -0.38 3.02
N PHE A 131 4.13 0.18 3.10
CA PHE A 131 5.33 -0.60 3.39
C PHE A 131 5.32 -1.20 4.80
N LEU A 132 4.66 -0.52 5.74
CA LEU A 132 4.59 -0.94 7.13
C LEU A 132 3.41 -1.88 7.39
N LEU A 133 2.22 -1.55 6.86
CA LEU A 133 0.99 -2.34 7.02
C LEU A 133 0.26 -2.49 5.69
N PRO A 134 0.78 -3.32 4.76
CA PRO A 134 0.28 -3.40 3.39
C PRO A 134 -1.17 -3.90 3.32
N ARG A 135 -1.59 -4.76 4.27
CA ARG A 135 -2.95 -5.31 4.35
C ARG A 135 -4.00 -4.25 4.70
N ILE A 136 -3.59 -3.14 5.31
CA ILE A 136 -4.46 -2.07 5.79
C ILE A 136 -4.43 -0.87 4.86
N PHE A 137 -3.23 -0.38 4.54
CA PHE A 137 -3.06 0.88 3.82
C PHE A 137 -2.91 0.62 2.33
N PRO A 138 -3.88 0.99 1.47
CA PRO A 138 -3.72 0.83 0.03
C PRO A 138 -2.73 1.87 -0.53
N VAL A 139 -2.00 1.49 -1.59
CA VAL A 139 -1.08 2.40 -2.29
C VAL A 139 -1.89 3.36 -3.14
N PHE A 140 -1.70 4.66 -2.95
CA PHE A 140 -2.28 5.64 -3.84
C PHE A 140 -1.44 5.73 -5.13
N ASP A 141 -1.96 5.16 -6.20
CA ASP A 141 -1.40 5.30 -7.56
C ASP A 141 -2.29 6.19 -8.42
N ASN A 142 -1.71 7.22 -9.05
CA ASN A 142 -2.44 8.08 -9.98
C ASN A 142 -3.00 7.29 -11.18
N ALA A 143 -2.35 6.21 -11.60
CA ALA A 143 -2.87 5.31 -12.63
C ALA A 143 -4.19 4.65 -12.17
N ALA A 144 -4.25 4.22 -10.92
CA ALA A 144 -5.44 3.61 -10.31
C ALA A 144 -6.52 4.62 -9.90
N VAL A 145 -6.17 5.86 -9.58
CA VAL A 145 -7.09 6.87 -9.00
C VAL A 145 -7.58 7.90 -10.02
N GLY A 146 -6.79 8.19 -11.05
CA GLY A 146 -7.09 9.10 -12.17
C GLY A 146 -7.67 10.46 -11.76
N GLY A 147 -7.14 11.07 -10.71
CA GLY A 147 -7.55 12.39 -10.24
C GLY A 147 -7.06 12.73 -8.83
N SER A 148 -7.48 13.90 -8.34
CA SER A 148 -7.25 14.33 -6.95
C SER A 148 -8.30 13.69 -6.04
N ARG A 149 -7.87 12.75 -5.19
CA ARG A 149 -8.66 12.22 -4.08
C ARG A 149 -7.85 12.36 -2.80
N THR A 150 -8.51 12.61 -1.68
CA THR A 150 -7.88 12.49 -0.37
C THR A 150 -7.50 11.03 -0.12
N TYR A 151 -6.56 10.79 0.81
CA TYR A 151 -6.20 9.42 1.14
C TYR A 151 -7.39 8.65 1.74
N GLU A 152 -8.17 9.30 2.60
CA GLU A 152 -9.41 8.75 3.16
C GLU A 152 -10.40 8.29 2.10
N ALA A 153 -10.67 9.14 1.10
CA ALA A 153 -11.61 8.81 0.04
C ALA A 153 -11.13 7.59 -0.77
N TYR A 154 -9.81 7.45 -0.95
CA TYR A 154 -9.24 6.28 -1.61
C TYR A 154 -9.25 5.03 -0.73
N PHE A 155 -8.91 5.17 0.56
CA PHE A 155 -9.00 4.09 1.55
C PHE A 155 -10.42 3.50 1.57
N ASN A 156 -11.43 4.36 1.70
CA ASN A 156 -12.82 3.95 1.75
C ASN A 156 -13.28 3.32 0.43
N LEU A 157 -12.84 3.85 -0.72
CA LEU A 157 -13.09 3.23 -2.03
C LEU A 157 -12.60 1.79 -2.07
N ILE A 158 -11.34 1.55 -1.71
CA ILE A 158 -10.75 0.21 -1.76
C ILE A 158 -11.51 -0.73 -0.83
N LYS A 159 -11.71 -0.31 0.43
CA LYS A 159 -12.43 -1.07 1.44
C LYS A 159 -13.82 -1.47 0.95
N GLY A 160 -14.64 -0.51 0.53
CA GLY A 160 -16.01 -0.81 0.17
C GLY A 160 -16.18 -1.41 -1.21
N SER A 161 -15.23 -1.28 -2.14
CA SER A 161 -15.23 -2.08 -3.37
C SER A 161 -14.96 -3.55 -3.08
N TRP A 162 -14.02 -3.85 -2.17
CA TRP A 162 -13.81 -5.22 -1.71
C TRP A 162 -15.05 -5.76 -0.98
N GLU A 163 -15.58 -5.04 0.01
CA GLU A 163 -16.77 -5.47 0.79
C GLU A 163 -18.04 -5.59 -0.05
N ALA A 164 -18.20 -4.80 -1.12
CA ALA A 164 -19.32 -4.92 -2.06
C ALA A 164 -19.18 -6.11 -3.03
N THR A 165 -17.99 -6.71 -3.13
CA THR A 165 -17.74 -7.85 -4.02
C THR A 165 -18.26 -9.14 -3.37
N PRO A 166 -19.06 -9.96 -4.08
CA PRO A 166 -19.56 -11.22 -3.54
C PRO A 166 -18.43 -12.15 -3.07
N ALA A 167 -18.62 -12.83 -1.94
CA ALA A 167 -17.60 -13.71 -1.34
C ALA A 167 -17.08 -14.80 -2.30
N ALA A 168 -17.95 -15.34 -3.16
CA ALA A 168 -17.55 -16.30 -4.20
C ALA A 168 -16.54 -15.69 -5.17
N LEU A 169 -16.79 -14.47 -5.65
CA LEU A 169 -15.88 -13.77 -6.55
C LEU A 169 -14.61 -13.33 -5.82
N GLN A 170 -14.68 -12.91 -4.55
CA GLN A 170 -13.49 -12.64 -3.74
C GLN A 170 -12.56 -13.87 -3.68
N ALA A 171 -13.12 -15.05 -3.40
CA ALA A 171 -12.36 -16.30 -3.32
C ALA A 171 -11.72 -16.66 -4.67
N GLU A 172 -12.45 -16.50 -5.78
CA GLU A 172 -11.91 -16.70 -7.12
C GLU A 172 -10.74 -15.76 -7.44
N LEU A 173 -10.89 -14.46 -7.15
CA LEU A 173 -9.84 -13.46 -7.40
C LEU A 173 -8.61 -13.69 -6.52
N VAL A 174 -8.79 -14.12 -5.27
CA VAL A 174 -7.69 -14.51 -4.38
C VAL A 174 -6.96 -15.73 -4.92
N ALA A 175 -7.68 -16.77 -5.36
CA ALA A 175 -7.06 -17.95 -5.93
C ALA A 175 -6.27 -17.61 -7.21
N GLU A 176 -6.86 -16.80 -8.10
CA GLU A 176 -6.22 -16.37 -9.34
C GLU A 176 -4.95 -15.54 -9.08
N LEU A 177 -5.00 -14.55 -8.18
CA LEU A 177 -3.82 -13.74 -7.85
C LEU A 177 -2.75 -14.56 -7.12
N SER A 178 -3.14 -15.48 -6.23
CA SER A 178 -2.21 -16.38 -5.54
C SER A 178 -1.42 -17.23 -6.53
N GLN A 179 -2.13 -17.84 -7.50
CA GLN A 179 -1.50 -18.64 -8.55
C GLN A 179 -0.52 -17.81 -9.38
N LEU A 180 -0.91 -16.60 -9.80
CA LEU A 180 -0.04 -15.70 -10.56
C LEU A 180 1.22 -15.31 -9.79
N ILE A 181 1.09 -15.05 -8.48
CA ILE A 181 2.23 -14.71 -7.62
C ILE A 181 3.18 -15.91 -7.50
N GLU A 182 2.65 -17.11 -7.36
CA GLU A 182 3.47 -18.32 -7.19
C GLU A 182 4.15 -18.75 -8.51
N ASP A 183 3.47 -18.61 -9.64
CA ASP A 183 4.01 -18.92 -10.98
C ASP A 183 5.16 -17.99 -11.39
N HIS A 184 5.11 -16.73 -10.95
CA HIS A 184 6.10 -15.70 -11.32
C HIS A 184 7.05 -15.31 -10.19
N GLY A 185 6.79 -15.79 -8.97
CA GLY A 185 7.57 -15.50 -7.77
C GLY A 185 8.80 -16.39 -7.63
N ARG A 186 9.70 -15.99 -6.71
CA ARG A 186 10.88 -16.80 -6.34
C ARG A 186 10.61 -17.75 -5.16
N GLY A 187 9.37 -17.80 -4.69
CA GLY A 187 8.96 -18.57 -3.52
C GLY A 187 7.45 -18.46 -3.28
N PRO A 188 6.94 -19.10 -2.22
CA PRO A 188 5.50 -19.17 -1.96
C PRO A 188 4.87 -17.80 -1.73
N LEU A 189 3.55 -17.71 -1.84
CA LEU A 189 2.82 -16.53 -1.39
C LEU A 189 3.17 -16.19 0.06
N TYR A 190 3.50 -14.92 0.33
CA TYR A 190 3.73 -14.43 1.68
C TYR A 190 2.39 -14.33 2.43
N GLU A 191 2.30 -14.89 3.63
CA GLU A 191 1.07 -14.87 4.44
C GLU A 191 0.54 -13.45 4.69
N GLY A 192 1.43 -12.47 4.86
CA GLY A 192 1.07 -11.07 5.02
C GLY A 192 0.77 -10.31 3.72
N PHE A 193 0.64 -11.01 2.58
CA PHE A 193 0.37 -10.36 1.29
C PHE A 193 -0.99 -9.64 1.30
N PRO A 194 -1.07 -8.41 0.76
CA PRO A 194 -2.25 -7.57 0.90
C PRO A 194 -3.32 -7.86 -0.17
N MET A 195 -3.93 -9.05 -0.11
CA MET A 195 -4.89 -9.53 -1.12
C MET A 195 -6.00 -8.53 -1.44
N ALA A 196 -6.75 -8.09 -0.43
CA ALA A 196 -7.90 -7.21 -0.63
C ALA A 196 -7.51 -5.88 -1.29
N THR A 197 -6.43 -5.25 -0.83
CA THR A 197 -6.00 -3.96 -1.38
C THR A 197 -5.39 -4.13 -2.77
N LYS A 198 -4.57 -5.16 -3.01
CA LYS A 198 -3.94 -5.42 -4.30
C LYS A 198 -4.93 -5.81 -5.39
N ILE A 199 -5.87 -6.71 -5.12
CA ILE A 199 -6.91 -7.12 -6.10
C ILE A 199 -7.74 -5.90 -6.50
N THR A 200 -8.15 -5.09 -5.53
CA THR A 200 -8.96 -3.90 -5.80
C THR A 200 -8.18 -2.84 -6.57
N GLU A 201 -6.90 -2.63 -6.23
CA GLU A 201 -5.99 -1.75 -6.97
C GLU A 201 -5.88 -2.18 -8.45
N LEU A 202 -5.61 -3.47 -8.70
CA LEU A 202 -5.52 -4.01 -10.06
C LEU A 202 -6.83 -3.81 -10.83
N ALA A 203 -7.99 -4.08 -10.21
CA ALA A 203 -9.27 -3.82 -10.85
C ALA A 203 -9.47 -2.33 -11.19
N LEU A 204 -9.07 -1.42 -10.31
CA LEU A 204 -9.17 0.02 -10.58
C LEU A 204 -8.24 0.46 -11.73
N ILE A 205 -7.02 -0.07 -11.78
CA ILE A 205 -6.11 0.13 -12.91
C ILE A 205 -6.76 -0.37 -14.20
N GLY A 206 -7.22 -1.62 -14.23
CA GLY A 206 -7.81 -2.21 -15.42
C GLY A 206 -9.08 -1.51 -15.90
N SER A 207 -9.84 -0.87 -15.00
CA SER A 207 -10.98 -0.03 -15.38
C SER A 207 -10.63 1.19 -16.22
N ARG A 208 -9.36 1.61 -16.18
CA ARG A 208 -8.83 2.78 -16.90
C ARG A 208 -8.04 2.43 -18.16
N HIS A 209 -7.64 1.17 -18.30
CA HIS A 209 -6.73 0.71 -19.34
C HIS A 209 -7.33 -0.44 -20.16
N ARG A 210 -8.65 -0.41 -20.36
CA ARG A 210 -9.38 -1.35 -21.24
C ARG A 210 -9.02 -1.12 -22.72
#